data_AF-A0A7S2NUN2-F1
#
_entry.id   AF-A0A7S2NUN2-F1
#
_cell.length_a   1.000
_cell.length_b   1.000
_cell.length_c   1.000
_cell.angle_alpha   90.00
_cell.angle_beta   90.00
_cell.angle_gamma   90.00
#
_symmetry.space_group_name_H-M   'P 1'
#
loop_
_entity.id
_entity.type
_entity.pdbx_description
1 polymer ?
#
loop_
_entity_poly.entity_id
_entity_poly.type
_entity_poly.pdbx_seq_one_letter_code
_entity_poly.pdbx_strand_id
1 'polypeptide(L)'
;MTKHDDKCVTVSAPGKVLIAGGYLVLEKPNIGVVLAAKGCSFHVTITSFPGKSTTEEQHVSTSTSVNDAAGDNTPTQSIETATIRIPMDVHSPQFRTIFHYWIECQSNETNETIQILPREDEGQKNNTSNTFIEQTIIIALTFIQRHNAAHFLNVLSTLQS
;
A
#
# COMPACT_ATOMS: atom_id res chain seq x y z
N MET A 1 -30.45 -3.80 -14.54
CA MET A 1 -29.36 -2.83 -14.81
C MET A 1 -28.97 -2.21 -13.48
N THR A 2 -28.14 -2.91 -12.71
CA THR A 2 -27.70 -2.48 -11.38
C THR A 2 -26.63 -1.41 -11.55
N LYS A 3 -26.92 -0.21 -11.05
CA LYS A 3 -26.00 0.92 -11.06
C LYS A 3 -24.93 0.64 -10.00
N HIS A 4 -23.72 0.29 -10.41
CA HIS A 4 -22.59 0.18 -9.48
C HIS A 4 -22.17 1.60 -9.11
N ASP A 5 -22.28 1.95 -7.84
CA ASP A 5 -21.74 3.20 -7.30
C ASP A 5 -20.24 3.01 -7.09
N ASP A 6 -19.46 3.45 -8.08
CA ASP A 6 -18.00 3.53 -7.98
C ASP A 6 -17.64 4.50 -6.85
N LYS A 7 -17.02 3.99 -5.79
CA LYS A 7 -16.52 4.83 -4.69
C LYS A 7 -15.27 5.56 -5.14
N CYS A 8 -15.39 6.87 -5.33
CA CYS A 8 -14.30 7.77 -5.68
C CYS A 8 -14.06 8.79 -4.57
N VAL A 9 -12.81 8.90 -4.11
CA VAL A 9 -12.38 9.90 -3.11
C VAL A 9 -11.27 10.72 -3.73
N THR A 10 -11.46 12.04 -3.81
CA THR A 10 -10.41 12.97 -4.24
C THR A 10 -10.01 13.85 -3.07
N VAL A 11 -8.71 13.90 -2.79
CA VAL A 11 -8.12 14.77 -1.78
C VAL A 11 -7.16 15.75 -2.43
N SER A 12 -7.05 16.95 -1.85
CA SER A 12 -6.13 17.99 -2.33
C SER A 12 -5.35 18.62 -1.19
N ALA A 13 -4.05 18.84 -1.40
CA ALA A 13 -3.18 19.54 -0.46
C ALA A 13 -2.56 20.78 -1.14
N PRO A 14 -2.62 21.97 -0.51
CA PRO A 14 -2.02 23.16 -1.06
C PRO A 14 -0.49 23.09 -0.95
N GLY A 15 0.20 23.67 -1.94
CA GLY A 15 1.63 23.91 -1.88
C GLY A 15 1.99 24.89 -0.76
N LYS A 16 3.27 24.95 -0.40
CA LYS A 16 3.79 25.84 0.63
C LYS A 16 4.82 26.80 0.05
N VAL A 17 4.79 28.07 0.46
CA VAL A 17 5.76 29.09 0.07
C VAL A 17 6.28 29.79 1.31
N LEU A 18 7.61 29.85 1.44
CA LEU A 18 8.31 30.59 2.48
C LEU A 18 8.35 32.07 2.09
N ILE A 19 7.70 32.93 2.87
CA ILE A 19 7.62 34.37 2.61
C ILE A 19 8.71 35.13 3.38
N ALA A 20 9.09 34.64 4.56
CA ALA A 20 10.12 35.24 5.41
C ALA A 20 10.89 34.17 6.18
N GLY A 21 12.14 34.46 6.54
CA GLY A 21 13.02 33.58 7.31
C GLY A 21 14.17 32.97 6.51
N GLY A 22 13.99 32.73 5.21
CA GLY A 22 15.05 32.23 4.31
C GLY A 22 15.88 31.10 4.93
N TYR A 23 17.20 31.18 4.83
CA TYR A 23 18.12 30.26 5.49
C TYR A 23 18.30 30.53 6.99
N LEU A 24 17.88 31.69 7.49
CA LEU A 24 18.02 32.03 8.91
C LEU A 24 17.21 31.09 9.80
N VAL A 25 16.09 30.55 9.29
CA VAL A 25 15.27 29.55 10.00
C VAL A 25 16.02 28.27 10.39
N LEU A 26 17.20 28.03 9.79
CA LEU A 26 18.06 26.91 10.16
C LEU A 26 18.76 27.12 11.52
N GLU A 27 18.87 28.38 11.98
CA GLU A 27 19.49 28.74 13.25
C GLU A 27 18.44 29.26 14.23
N LYS A 28 18.40 28.69 15.44
CA LYS A 28 17.57 29.23 16.52
C LYS A 28 18.14 30.59 16.99
N PRO A 29 17.32 31.59 17.34
CA PRO A 29 15.87 31.56 17.54
C PRO A 29 15.04 32.04 16.31
N ASN A 30 15.62 32.03 15.11
CA ASN A 30 14.97 32.65 13.95
C ASN A 30 13.73 31.88 13.51
N ILE A 31 12.62 32.60 13.31
CA ILE A 31 11.36 32.03 12.83
C ILE A 31 11.20 32.25 11.32
N GLY A 32 10.53 31.31 10.66
CA GLY A 32 10.10 31.43 9.27
C GLY A 32 8.59 31.56 9.15
N VAL A 33 8.12 32.29 8.15
CA VAL A 33 6.69 32.45 7.84
C VAL A 33 6.40 31.73 6.53
N VAL A 34 5.53 30.72 6.59
CA VAL A 34 5.13 29.91 5.44
C VAL A 34 3.64 30.08 5.21
N LEU A 35 3.25 30.32 3.97
CA LEU A 35 1.86 30.41 3.55
C LEU A 35 1.50 29.26 2.59
N ALA A 36 0.22 28.88 2.62
CA ALA A 36 -0.35 28.02 1.61
C ALA A 36 -0.43 28.79 0.28
N ALA A 37 0.17 28.24 -0.77
CA ALA A 37 0.20 28.89 -2.07
C ALA A 37 -1.03 28.50 -2.90
N LYS A 38 -1.66 29.52 -3.47
CA LYS A 38 -2.85 29.38 -4.32
C LYS A 38 -2.42 29.03 -5.74
N GLY A 39 -3.09 28.05 -6.35
CA GLY A 39 -2.84 27.65 -7.74
C GLY A 39 -1.77 26.57 -7.91
N CYS A 40 -1.09 26.16 -6.83
CA CYS A 40 -0.24 24.97 -6.80
C CYS A 40 -0.79 23.99 -5.75
N SER A 41 -1.79 23.20 -6.14
CA SER A 41 -2.34 22.15 -5.29
C SER A 41 -1.95 20.78 -5.82
N PHE A 42 -1.58 19.89 -4.92
CA PHE A 42 -1.43 18.47 -5.21
C PHE A 42 -2.79 17.80 -5.09
N HIS A 43 -3.20 17.06 -6.12
CA HIS A 43 -4.48 16.34 -6.14
C HIS A 43 -4.21 14.84 -6.23
N VAL A 44 -4.92 14.07 -5.40
CA VAL A 44 -4.90 12.61 -5.43
C VAL A 44 -6.34 12.13 -5.54
N THR A 45 -6.60 11.29 -6.53
CA THR A 45 -7.88 10.62 -6.70
C THR A 45 -7.70 9.13 -6.49
N ILE A 46 -8.53 8.57 -5.64
CA ILE A 46 -8.62 7.13 -5.36
C ILE A 46 -9.97 6.67 -5.88
N THR A 47 -9.95 5.67 -6.75
CA THR A 47 -11.17 5.05 -7.29
C THR A 47 -11.13 3.57 -6.97
N SER A 48 -12.16 3.07 -6.31
CA SER A 48 -12.37 1.63 -6.16
C SER A 48 -13.02 1.12 -7.43
N PHE A 49 -12.33 0.23 -8.13
CA PHE A 49 -12.92 -0.51 -9.23
C PHE A 49 -13.57 -1.76 -8.67
N PRO A 50 -14.77 -2.15 -9.15
CA PRO A 50 -15.32 -3.47 -8.86
C PRO A 50 -14.41 -4.51 -9.54
N GLY A 51 -13.37 -4.92 -8.83
CA GLY A 51 -12.57 -6.07 -9.22
C GLY A 51 -13.44 -7.30 -9.11
N LYS A 52 -13.45 -8.14 -10.14
CA LYS A 52 -13.67 -9.57 -9.89
C LYS A 52 -12.54 -9.93 -8.94
N SER A 53 -12.84 -10.17 -7.66
CA SER A 53 -11.91 -10.88 -6.80
C SER A 53 -11.62 -12.18 -7.52
N THR A 54 -10.54 -12.20 -8.29
CA THR A 54 -9.93 -13.44 -8.66
C THR A 54 -9.29 -13.85 -7.36
N THR A 55 -10.11 -14.48 -6.52
CA THR A 55 -9.67 -15.28 -5.41
C THR A 55 -8.85 -16.38 -6.07
N GLU A 56 -7.61 -16.06 -6.44
CA GLU A 56 -6.57 -17.05 -6.43
C GLU A 56 -6.37 -17.36 -4.94
N GLU A 57 -7.25 -18.22 -4.43
CA GLU A 57 -6.96 -19.19 -3.38
C GLU A 57 -5.78 -20.04 -3.89
N GLN A 58 -4.61 -19.42 -4.07
CA GLN A 58 -3.40 -20.14 -4.43
C GLN A 58 -2.73 -20.58 -3.14
N HIS A 59 -3.18 -21.76 -2.72
CA HIS A 59 -2.36 -22.82 -2.17
C HIS A 59 -1.42 -22.44 -1.02
N VAL A 60 -1.86 -22.86 0.17
CA VAL A 60 -1.04 -23.41 1.25
C VAL A 60 0.30 -23.93 0.71
N SER A 61 1.37 -23.19 0.97
CA SER A 61 2.72 -23.69 0.75
C SER A 61 3.05 -24.66 1.88
N THR A 62 2.69 -25.93 1.71
CA THR A 62 3.22 -27.03 2.53
C THR A 62 4.70 -27.18 2.18
N SER A 63 5.59 -26.58 2.96
CA SER A 63 7.01 -26.92 2.90
C SER A 63 7.19 -28.34 3.46
N THR A 64 7.15 -29.36 2.62
CA THR A 64 7.61 -30.70 2.99
C THR A 64 9.14 -30.68 3.04
N SER A 65 9.71 -30.39 4.21
CA SER A 65 11.10 -30.71 4.50
C SER A 65 11.18 -32.22 4.74
N VAL A 66 11.61 -32.98 3.73
CA VAL A 66 12.01 -34.37 3.91
C VAL A 66 13.38 -34.34 4.61
N ASN A 67 13.40 -34.48 5.93
CA ASN A 67 14.61 -34.79 6.68
C ASN A 67 14.33 -36.04 7.52
N ASP A 68 14.96 -37.12 7.09
CA ASP A 68 15.09 -38.38 7.83
C ASP A 68 15.81 -38.15 9.17
N ALA A 69 15.15 -38.48 10.29
CA ALA A 69 15.73 -39.20 11.45
C ALA A 69 14.88 -39.02 12.74
N ALA A 70 14.34 -40.15 13.21
CA ALA A 70 14.09 -40.50 14.62
C ALA A 70 13.43 -39.47 15.58
N GLY A 71 12.10 -39.58 15.70
CA GLY A 71 11.42 -39.71 17.00
C GLY A 71 11.23 -38.47 17.87
N ASP A 72 10.13 -37.75 17.68
CA ASP A 72 9.26 -37.25 18.76
C ASP A 72 7.92 -36.77 18.14
N ASN A 73 6.80 -37.39 18.52
CA ASN A 73 5.48 -37.07 17.95
C ASN A 73 4.78 -36.01 18.79
N THR A 74 5.19 -34.75 18.66
CA THR A 74 4.37 -33.62 19.11
C THR A 74 3.65 -33.04 17.89
N PRO A 75 2.31 -33.00 17.83
CA PRO A 75 1.60 -32.41 16.70
C PRO A 75 1.84 -30.89 16.70
N THR A 76 2.87 -30.45 15.98
CA THR A 76 3.10 -29.03 15.70
C THR A 76 2.02 -28.58 14.72
N GLN A 77 0.97 -27.94 15.25
CA GLN A 77 -0.05 -27.26 14.46
C GLN A 77 0.65 -26.17 13.65
N SER A 78 0.76 -26.36 12.34
CA SER A 78 1.25 -25.35 11.41
C SER A 78 0.26 -24.19 11.40
N ILE A 79 0.68 -23.04 11.95
CA ILE A 79 -0.11 -21.81 12.00
C ILE A 79 -0.42 -21.39 10.55
N GLU A 80 -1.70 -21.35 10.19
CA GLU A 80 -2.18 -20.91 8.89
C GLU A 80 -2.02 -19.38 8.78
N THR A 81 -0.94 -18.91 8.14
CA THR A 81 -0.78 -17.49 7.82
C THR A 81 -1.69 -17.11 6.64
N ALA A 82 -2.78 -16.41 6.92
CA ALA A 82 -3.62 -15.83 5.87
C ALA A 82 -2.87 -14.68 5.17
N THR A 83 -2.61 -14.86 3.87
CA THR A 83 -2.01 -13.82 3.02
C THR A 83 -3.08 -13.23 2.11
N ILE A 84 -3.27 -11.92 2.20
CA ILE A 84 -4.23 -11.17 1.37
C ILE A 84 -3.47 -10.41 0.29
N ARG A 85 -3.90 -10.53 -0.97
CA ARG A 85 -3.36 -9.80 -2.12
C ARG A 85 -4.40 -8.87 -2.71
N ILE A 86 -4.06 -7.59 -2.87
CA ILE A 86 -4.96 -6.56 -3.44
C ILE A 86 -4.28 -5.92 -4.65
N PRO A 87 -4.90 -5.89 -5.83
CA PRO A 87 -4.34 -5.23 -7.00
C PRO A 87 -4.42 -3.71 -6.85
N MET A 88 -3.36 -3.00 -7.24
CA MET A 88 -3.28 -1.54 -7.21
C MET A 88 -2.64 -1.01 -8.50
N ASP A 89 -3.31 -0.04 -9.13
CA ASP A 89 -2.78 0.68 -10.29
C ASP A 89 -2.49 2.13 -9.90
N VAL A 90 -1.23 2.55 -10.10
CA VAL A 90 -0.74 3.88 -9.72
C VAL A 90 -0.49 4.69 -10.98
N HIS A 91 -1.42 5.60 -11.28
CA HIS A 91 -1.28 6.55 -12.38
C HIS A 91 -0.39 7.71 -11.94
N SER A 92 0.83 7.82 -12.50
CA SER A 92 1.75 8.92 -12.18
C SER A 92 1.85 9.93 -13.32
N PRO A 93 1.30 11.15 -13.17
CA PRO A 93 1.49 12.23 -14.15
C PRO A 93 2.96 12.62 -14.33
N GLN A 94 3.79 12.48 -13.28
CA GLN A 94 5.21 12.82 -13.31
C GLN A 94 6.01 11.89 -14.23
N PHE A 95 5.71 10.59 -14.19
CA PHE A 95 6.39 9.59 -15.02
C PHE A 95 5.65 9.29 -16.33
N ARG A 96 4.41 9.78 -16.48
CA ARG A 96 3.52 9.52 -17.64
C ARG A 96 3.31 8.02 -17.89
N THR A 97 3.31 7.24 -16.82
CA THR A 97 3.23 5.78 -16.81
C THR A 97 2.29 5.33 -15.70
N ILE A 98 1.67 4.17 -15.88
CA ILE A 98 0.89 3.47 -14.87
C ILE A 98 1.78 2.37 -14.30
N PHE A 99 1.89 2.32 -12.97
CA PHE A 99 2.63 1.27 -12.27
C PHE A 99 1.63 0.29 -11.66
N HIS A 100 1.84 -1.00 -11.90
CA HIS A 100 0.95 -2.06 -11.47
C HIS A 100 1.58 -2.80 -10.30
N TYR A 101 0.87 -2.88 -9.19
CA TYR A 101 1.35 -3.48 -7.95
C TYR A 101 0.32 -4.42 -7.34
N TRP A 102 0.84 -5.37 -6.57
CA TRP A 102 0.11 -6.10 -5.54
C TRP A 102 0.46 -5.53 -4.18
N ILE A 103 -0.55 -5.26 -3.37
CA ILE A 103 -0.41 -5.05 -1.93
C ILE A 103 -0.60 -6.41 -1.27
N GLU A 104 0.46 -6.93 -0.66
CA GLU A 104 0.41 -8.13 0.17
C GLU A 104 0.31 -7.74 1.64
N CYS A 105 -0.69 -8.28 2.33
CA CYS A 105 -0.83 -8.19 3.77
C CYS A 105 -0.72 -9.59 4.36
N GLN A 106 0.29 -9.81 5.18
CA GLN A 106 0.49 -11.04 5.94
C GLN A 106 0.17 -10.76 7.40
N SER A 107 -0.84 -11.46 7.94
CA SER A 107 -1.16 -11.39 9.37
C SER A 107 -0.56 -12.61 10.06
N ASN A 108 0.48 -12.38 10.86
CA ASN A 108 0.96 -13.35 11.83
C ASN A 108 0.44 -12.94 13.21
N GLU A 109 0.21 -13.89 14.12
CA GLU A 109 -0.39 -13.69 15.46
C GLU A 109 0.20 -12.54 16.29
N THR A 110 1.41 -12.08 15.95
CA THR A 110 2.13 -10.99 16.64
C THR A 110 2.52 -9.82 15.75
N ASN A 111 2.45 -9.94 14.41
CA ASN A 111 2.90 -8.91 13.49
C ASN A 111 2.14 -8.97 12.16
N GLU A 112 1.58 -7.84 11.77
CA GLU A 112 1.06 -7.61 10.43
C GLU A 112 2.14 -6.98 9.57
N THR A 113 2.51 -7.64 8.47
CA THR A 113 3.51 -7.14 7.53
C THR A 113 2.84 -6.76 6.22
N ILE A 114 3.17 -5.56 5.72
CA ILE A 114 2.69 -5.04 4.43
C ILE A 114 3.86 -5.05 3.44
N GLN A 115 3.65 -5.67 2.28
CA GLN A 115 4.62 -5.70 1.19
C GLN A 115 3.99 -5.19 -0.11
N ILE A 116 4.80 -4.57 -0.95
CA ILE A 116 4.42 -4.12 -2.29
C ILE A 116 5.24 -4.92 -3.29
N LEU A 117 4.56 -5.59 -4.22
CA LEU A 117 5.19 -6.40 -5.26
C LEU A 117 4.75 -5.89 -6.63
N PRO A 118 5.64 -5.76 -7.61
CA PRO A 118 5.24 -5.47 -8.99
C PRO A 118 4.26 -6.53 -9.50
N ARG A 119 3.18 -6.11 -10.15
CA ARG A 119 2.22 -7.03 -10.77
C ARG A 119 2.66 -7.32 -12.20
N GLU A 120 3.05 -8.57 -12.47
CA GLU A 120 3.34 -9.04 -13.82
C GLU A 120 2.03 -9.40 -14.53
N ASP A 121 1.46 -8.47 -15.28
CA ASP A 121 0.33 -8.79 -16.15
C ASP A 121 0.85 -9.50 -17.42
N GLU A 122 0.23 -10.62 -17.80
CA GLU A 122 0.54 -11.39 -19.02
C GLU A 122 0.43 -10.49 -20.27
N GLY A 123 1.54 -9.91 -20.70
CA GLY A 123 1.64 -9.15 -21.94
C GLY A 123 2.46 -7.85 -21.88
N GLN A 124 2.74 -7.32 -20.68
CA GLN A 124 3.53 -6.09 -20.53
C GLN A 124 4.97 -6.41 -20.11
N LYS A 125 5.85 -6.60 -21.10
CA LYS A 125 7.28 -6.90 -20.95
C LYS A 125 8.14 -5.86 -20.21
N ASN A 126 7.55 -4.74 -19.78
CA ASN A 126 8.28 -3.65 -19.14
C ASN A 126 7.60 -3.28 -17.81
N ASN A 127 7.54 -4.22 -16.88
CA ASN A 127 7.14 -3.94 -15.51
C ASN A 127 8.27 -3.15 -14.83
N THR A 128 8.30 -1.84 -15.05
CA THR A 128 9.30 -0.97 -14.44
C THR A 128 8.89 -0.69 -13.01
N SER A 129 9.45 -1.44 -12.06
CA SER A 129 9.36 -1.11 -10.64
C SER A 129 9.85 0.32 -10.41
N ASN A 130 9.32 0.97 -9.38
CA ASN A 130 9.66 2.34 -9.03
C ASN A 130 9.79 2.44 -7.53
N THR A 131 11.03 2.44 -7.07
CA THR A 131 11.38 2.44 -5.65
C THR A 131 10.82 3.66 -4.92
N PHE A 132 10.68 4.81 -5.58
CA PHE A 132 10.06 5.98 -4.95
C PHE A 132 8.58 5.77 -4.68
N ILE A 133 7.85 5.21 -5.64
CA ILE A 133 6.42 4.91 -5.50
C ILE A 133 6.21 3.84 -4.44
N GLU A 134 6.97 2.75 -4.50
CA GLU A 134 6.91 1.64 -3.53
C GLU A 134 7.15 2.12 -2.10
N GLN A 135 8.24 2.87 -1.88
CA GLN A 135 8.55 3.39 -0.55
C GLN A 135 7.47 4.36 -0.05
N THR A 136 6.92 5.20 -0.93
CA THR A 136 5.85 6.12 -0.56
C THR A 136 4.59 5.36 -0.13
N ILE A 137 4.20 4.32 -0.86
CA ILE A 137 3.04 3.49 -0.54
C ILE A 137 3.27 2.74 0.78
N ILE A 138 4.45 2.12 0.96
CA ILE A 138 4.80 1.41 2.19
C ILE A 138 4.71 2.36 3.39
N ILE A 139 5.34 3.54 3.32
CA ILE A 139 5.30 4.54 4.39
C ILE A 139 3.87 4.96 4.71
N ALA A 140 3.04 5.22 3.68
CA ALA A 140 1.65 5.62 3.86
C ALA A 140 0.82 4.51 4.54
N LEU A 141 0.94 3.26 4.06
CA LEU A 141 0.20 2.13 4.61
C LEU A 141 0.65 1.81 6.04
N THR A 142 1.95 1.79 6.32
CA THR A 142 2.48 1.62 7.67
C THR A 142 2.01 2.73 8.61
N PHE A 143 1.95 3.98 8.14
CA PHE A 143 1.43 5.10 8.93
C PHE A 143 -0.06 4.89 9.28
N ILE A 144 -0.88 4.52 8.29
CA ILE A 144 -2.31 4.25 8.48
C ILE A 144 -2.52 3.10 9.46
N GLN A 145 -1.78 2.00 9.27
CA GLN A 145 -1.83 0.83 10.15
C GLN A 145 -1.48 1.20 11.60
N ARG A 146 -0.39 1.96 11.81
CA ARG A 146 0.05 2.35 13.15
C ARG A 146 -0.92 3.30 13.85
N HIS A 147 -1.52 4.23 13.11
CA HIS A 147 -2.40 5.25 13.69
C HIS A 147 -3.87 4.84 13.73
N ASN A 148 -4.29 3.82 12.98
CA ASN A 148 -5.69 3.42 12.87
C ASN A 148 -5.88 1.93 12.55
N ALA A 149 -5.25 1.04 13.34
CA ALA A 149 -5.24 -0.41 13.13
C ALA A 149 -6.65 -1.03 12.97
N ALA A 150 -7.61 -0.61 13.79
CA ALA A 150 -8.99 -1.10 13.71
C ALA A 150 -9.69 -0.73 12.40
N HIS A 151 -9.39 0.46 11.84
CA HIS A 151 -9.93 0.90 10.57
C HIS A 151 -9.17 0.29 9.39
N PHE A 152 -7.88 -0.01 9.55
CA PHE A 152 -7.05 -0.64 8.54
C PHE A 152 -7.57 -2.04 8.17
N LEU A 153 -7.88 -2.89 9.15
CA LEU A 153 -8.48 -4.20 8.93
C LEU A 153 -9.86 -4.12 8.25
N ASN A 154 -10.68 -3.13 8.63
CA ASN A 154 -11.97 -2.88 7.97
C ASN A 154 -11.82 -2.39 6.53
N VAL A 155 -10.79 -1.59 6.24
CA VAL A 155 -10.49 -1.16 4.87
C VAL A 155 -10.04 -2.35 4.03
N LEU A 156 -9.15 -3.20 4.57
CA LEU A 156 -8.70 -4.41 3.88
C LEU A 156 -9.87 -5.38 3.60
N SER A 157 -10.75 -5.61 4.57
CA SER A 157 -11.92 -6.47 4.37
C SER A 157 -12.95 -5.89 3.40
N THR A 158 -13.13 -4.57 3.39
CA THR A 158 -14.00 -3.88 2.42
C THR A 158 -13.44 -3.92 0.99
N LEU A 159 -12.11 -3.98 0.83
CA LEU A 159 -11.47 -4.14 -0.47
C LEU A 159 -11.57 -5.57 -1.03
N GLN A 160 -12.01 -6.55 -0.20
CA GLN A 160 -12.21 -7.94 -0.60
C GLN A 160 -13.66 -8.28 -1.01
N SER A 161 -14.65 -7.46 -0.62
CA SER A 161 -16.09 -7.70 -0.90
C SER A 161 -16.57 -7.07 -2.20
#